data_AF-A0AAD9XG43-F1
#
_entry.id   AF-A0AAD9XG43-F1
#
_cell.length_a   1.000
_cell.length_b   1.000
_cell.length_c   1.000
_cell.angle_alpha   90.00
_cell.angle_beta   90.00
_cell.angle_gamma   90.00
#
_symmetry.space_group_name_H-M   'P 1'
#
loop_
_entity.id
_entity.type
_entity.pdbx_description
1 polymer ?
#
loop_
_entity_poly.entity_id
_entity_poly.type
_entity_poly.pdbx_seq_one_letter_code
_entity_poly.pdbx_strand_id
1 'polypeptide(L)'
;MELESWQITSNKNKPASSTGLHDQSRARSLYSTSTSSEFSYGNESGSGVELPLQERSGNFVVKVGFGTPKRDLTLMFDTGSYMTWIQRQPCDNCYEQEEPIFDPSKSSTFSNAPCRSQICLDYSITYHDNSYSNGNYAQYTLTLSSTTVFHDFVFGCGRKNSATFGKVAGVLGFEQGDTSIMTRTVNNF
;
A
#
# COMPACT_ATOMS: atom_id res chain seq x y z
N MET A 1 35.74 -9.30 12.17
CA MET A 1 34.95 -8.14 11.71
C MET A 1 33.61 -8.70 11.28
N GLU A 2 32.67 -8.72 12.24
CA GLU A 2 31.27 -9.09 12.01
C GLU A 2 30.59 -7.96 11.23
N LEU A 3 29.85 -8.33 10.18
CA LEU A 3 28.99 -7.42 9.44
C LEU A 3 27.59 -7.55 10.05
N GLU A 4 27.14 -6.47 10.67
CA GLU A 4 25.79 -6.36 11.23
C GLU A 4 24.73 -6.55 10.14
N SER A 5 23.91 -7.58 10.31
CA SER A 5 22.75 -7.86 9.49
C SER A 5 21.63 -6.88 9.83
N TRP A 6 21.29 -5.99 8.90
CA TRP A 6 20.06 -5.19 8.98
C TRP A 6 18.85 -6.09 8.69
N GLN A 7 18.43 -6.86 9.69
CA GLN A 7 17.09 -7.44 9.70
C GLN A 7 16.11 -6.34 10.12
N ILE A 8 15.36 -5.81 9.16
CA ILE A 8 14.17 -4.99 9.47
C ILE A 8 13.16 -5.95 10.09
N THR A 9 13.22 -6.10 11.41
CA THR A 9 12.20 -6.80 12.17
C THR A 9 11.05 -5.82 12.38
N SER A 10 9.88 -6.12 11.81
CA SER A 10 8.65 -5.55 12.34
C SER A 10 8.59 -5.95 13.82
N ASN A 11 8.45 -4.97 14.69
CA ASN A 11 8.56 -5.15 16.13
C ASN A 11 7.44 -6.08 16.62
N LYS A 12 7.76 -7.35 16.89
CA LYS A 12 6.82 -8.41 17.31
C LYS A 12 6.17 -8.17 18.69
N ASN A 13 6.50 -7.07 19.37
CA ASN A 13 6.08 -6.75 20.73
C ASN A 13 5.02 -5.64 20.85
N LYS A 14 4.34 -5.24 19.76
CA LYS A 14 3.21 -4.29 19.86
C LYS A 14 1.91 -5.05 20.23
N PRO A 15 1.27 -4.79 21.39
CA PRO A 15 0.08 -5.54 21.82
C PRO A 15 -1.15 -5.28 20.92
N ALA A 16 -1.86 -6.37 20.60
CA ALA A 16 -2.76 -6.51 19.45
C ALA A 16 -4.21 -6.02 19.59
N SER A 17 -4.68 -5.62 20.78
CA SER A 17 -6.08 -5.17 20.96
C SER A 17 -6.35 -3.72 20.53
N SER A 18 -5.28 -2.96 20.24
CA SER A 18 -5.40 -1.54 19.91
C SER A 18 -5.34 -1.26 18.41
N THR A 19 -4.57 -1.99 17.62
CA THR A 19 -4.24 -1.60 16.23
C THR A 19 -5.44 -1.64 15.27
N GLY A 20 -6.19 -2.75 15.17
CA GLY A 20 -7.30 -2.85 14.20
C GLY A 20 -8.47 -1.86 14.45
N LEU A 21 -8.77 -1.56 15.72
CA LEU A 21 -9.75 -0.53 16.08
C LEU A 21 -9.20 0.88 15.86
N HIS A 22 -7.90 1.10 16.11
CA HIS A 22 -7.24 2.36 15.80
C HIS A 22 -7.17 2.62 14.28
N ASP A 23 -7.03 1.59 13.47
CA ASP A 23 -6.99 1.75 12.01
C ASP A 23 -8.36 2.11 11.44
N GLN A 24 -9.41 1.43 11.89
CA GLN A 24 -10.76 1.82 11.53
C GLN A 24 -11.12 3.22 12.02
N SER A 25 -10.69 3.63 13.21
CA SER A 25 -10.98 4.98 13.71
C SER A 25 -10.20 6.05 12.95
N ARG A 26 -8.94 5.81 12.59
CA ARG A 26 -8.14 6.71 11.74
C ARG A 26 -8.70 6.81 10.33
N ALA A 27 -9.06 5.69 9.72
CA ALA A 27 -9.69 5.68 8.40
C ALA A 27 -11.08 6.37 8.43
N ARG A 28 -11.90 6.15 9.47
CA ARG A 28 -13.17 6.86 9.68
C ARG A 28 -12.96 8.36 9.86
N SER A 29 -11.94 8.79 10.59
CA SER A 29 -11.60 10.20 10.75
C SER A 29 -11.31 10.83 9.38
N LEU A 30 -10.45 10.22 8.58
CA LEU A 30 -10.10 10.71 7.24
C LEU A 30 -11.31 10.71 6.30
N TYR A 31 -12.10 9.64 6.31
CA TYR A 31 -13.35 9.55 5.56
C TYR A 31 -14.32 10.67 5.95
N SER A 32 -14.52 10.91 7.25
CA SER A 32 -15.40 11.97 7.73
C SER A 32 -14.96 13.35 7.25
N THR A 33 -13.65 13.64 7.32
CA THR A 33 -13.07 14.89 6.82
C THR A 33 -13.26 15.05 5.31
N SER A 34 -13.12 13.98 4.51
CA SER A 34 -13.37 14.03 3.06
C SER A 34 -14.84 14.26 2.69
N THR A 35 -15.78 13.88 3.58
CA THR A 35 -17.22 14.11 3.38
C THR A 35 -17.72 15.44 3.94
N SER A 36 -16.98 16.06 4.88
CA SER A 36 -17.31 17.34 5.50
C SER A 36 -16.38 18.42 4.95
N SER A 37 -16.81 19.16 3.94
CA SER A 37 -16.04 20.25 3.31
C SER A 37 -15.80 21.49 4.20
N GLU A 38 -15.66 21.36 5.53
CA GLU A 38 -15.27 22.46 6.42
C GLU A 38 -14.42 21.96 7.60
N PHE A 39 -13.09 21.96 7.46
CA PHE A 39 -12.20 22.10 8.62
C PHE A 39 -10.88 22.79 8.23
N SER A 40 -10.77 24.06 8.64
CA SER A 40 -9.53 24.82 8.63
C SER A 40 -8.77 24.59 9.94
N TYR A 41 -7.61 23.93 9.84
CA TYR A 41 -6.57 23.93 10.88
C TYR A 41 -5.34 24.67 10.35
N GLY A 42 -4.81 25.57 11.16
CA GLY A 42 -3.94 26.66 10.75
C GLY A 42 -2.59 26.28 10.12
N ASN A 43 -2.14 27.15 9.22
CA ASN A 43 -0.77 27.42 8.79
C ASN A 43 0.26 26.28 8.92
N GLU A 44 0.11 25.25 8.09
CA GLU A 44 1.27 24.66 7.42
C GLU A 44 0.97 24.63 5.92
N SER A 45 1.85 25.24 5.13
CA SER A 45 1.75 25.32 3.67
C SER A 45 2.09 23.99 3.01
N GLY A 46 1.45 22.90 3.45
CA GLY A 46 1.48 21.60 2.79
C GLY A 46 0.21 21.42 1.96
N SER A 47 0.34 21.28 0.64
CA SER A 47 -0.76 20.84 -0.22
C SER A 47 -1.07 19.37 0.09
N GLY A 48 -1.93 19.12 1.07
CA GLY A 48 -2.40 17.78 1.40
C GLY A 48 -3.11 17.11 0.21
N VAL A 49 -2.95 15.81 0.06
CA VAL A 49 -3.61 15.02 -0.99
C VAL A 49 -4.90 14.44 -0.42
N GLU A 50 -6.04 14.87 -0.94
CA GLU A 50 -7.34 14.30 -0.59
C GLU A 50 -7.59 13.03 -1.39
N LEU A 51 -7.92 11.93 -0.71
CA LEU A 51 -8.23 10.64 -1.31
C LEU A 51 -9.72 10.33 -1.13
N PRO A 52 -10.46 9.99 -2.21
CA PRO A 52 -11.88 9.68 -2.13
C PRO A 52 -12.10 8.27 -1.57
N LEU A 53 -12.08 8.14 -0.24
CA LEU A 53 -12.31 6.89 0.46
C LEU A 53 -13.78 6.43 0.32
N GLN A 54 -14.00 5.13 0.26
CA GLN A 54 -15.33 4.51 0.23
C GLN A 54 -15.42 3.39 1.26
N GLU A 55 -16.51 3.32 2.02
CA GLU A 55 -16.77 2.18 2.91
C GLU A 55 -17.34 1.01 2.10
N ARG A 56 -16.69 -0.16 2.16
CA ARG A 56 -17.14 -1.41 1.54
C ARG A 56 -16.98 -2.56 2.53
N SER A 57 -18.09 -3.19 2.91
CA SER A 57 -18.12 -4.37 3.80
C SER A 57 -17.30 -4.20 5.09
N GLY A 58 -17.39 -3.03 5.74
CA GLY A 58 -16.69 -2.73 6.99
C GLY A 58 -15.23 -2.30 6.84
N ASN A 59 -14.71 -2.20 5.62
CA ASN A 59 -13.37 -1.69 5.31
C ASN A 59 -13.47 -0.36 4.53
N PHE A 60 -12.42 0.46 4.63
CA PHE A 60 -12.25 1.62 3.74
C PHE A 60 -11.42 1.21 2.53
N VAL A 61 -11.86 1.61 1.35
CA VAL A 61 -11.16 1.38 0.09
C VAL A 61 -10.93 2.68 -0.65
N VAL A 62 -9.91 2.70 -1.49
CA VAL A 62 -9.57 3.84 -2.36
C VAL A 62 -9.26 3.34 -3.76
N LYS A 63 -9.63 4.12 -4.77
CA LYS A 63 -9.23 3.87 -6.15
C LYS A 63 -7.97 4.68 -6.45
N VAL A 64 -6.90 3.99 -6.84
CA VAL A 64 -5.62 4.61 -7.22
C VAL A 64 -5.22 4.14 -8.61
N GLY A 65 -4.49 4.98 -9.34
CA GLY A 65 -3.90 4.59 -10.62
C GLY A 65 -2.57 3.88 -10.42
N PHE A 66 -2.38 2.76 -11.09
CA PHE A 66 -1.10 2.08 -11.23
C PHE A 66 -0.69 2.04 -12.69
N GLY A 67 0.48 2.60 -12.97
CA GLY A 67 1.27 2.28 -14.14
C GLY A 67 1.18 3.17 -15.36
N THR A 68 1.73 2.68 -16.47
CA THR A 68 1.78 3.34 -17.78
C THR A 68 1.63 2.28 -18.89
N PRO A 69 0.46 2.19 -19.57
CA PRO A 69 -0.73 3.02 -19.37
C PRO A 69 -1.35 2.83 -17.98
N LYS A 70 -1.89 3.93 -17.42
CA LYS A 70 -2.52 3.95 -16.09
C LYS A 70 -3.70 2.98 -16.05
N ARG A 71 -3.76 2.14 -15.02
CA ARG A 71 -4.91 1.31 -14.69
C ARG A 71 -5.39 1.66 -13.30
N ASP A 72 -6.69 1.87 -13.14
CA ASP A 72 -7.24 2.14 -11.83
C ASP A 72 -7.49 0.82 -11.09
N LEU A 73 -7.01 0.75 -9.84
CA LEU A 73 -7.14 -0.39 -8.95
C LEU A 73 -7.80 0.07 -7.65
N THR A 74 -8.75 -0.73 -7.16
CA THR A 74 -9.34 -0.52 -5.83
C THR A 74 -8.48 -1.23 -4.79
N LEU A 75 -7.95 -0.50 -3.81
CA LEU A 75 -7.12 -1.03 -2.72
C LEU A 75 -7.81 -0.80 -1.38
N MET A 76 -7.61 -1.73 -0.43
CA MET A 76 -7.95 -1.49 0.97
C MET A 76 -7.05 -0.39 1.52
N PHE A 77 -7.65 0.62 2.15
CA PHE A 77 -6.94 1.70 2.82
C PHE A 77 -6.56 1.26 4.23
N ASP A 78 -5.26 1.04 4.45
CA ASP A 78 -4.75 0.46 5.69
C ASP A 78 -3.77 1.43 6.36
N THR A 79 -4.17 1.99 7.49
CA THR A 79 -3.32 2.91 8.25
C THR A 79 -2.36 2.21 9.20
N GLY A 80 -2.51 0.89 9.38
CA GLY A 80 -1.80 0.08 10.36
C GLY A 80 -0.72 -0.81 9.78
N SER A 81 -0.52 -0.76 8.46
CA SER A 81 0.63 -1.36 7.81
C SER A 81 1.43 -0.35 7.00
N TYR A 82 2.75 -0.55 6.97
CA TYR A 82 3.68 0.31 6.25
C TYR A 82 3.77 -0.04 4.76
N MET A 83 3.18 -1.17 4.33
CA MET A 83 3.41 -1.74 3.01
C MET A 83 2.23 -1.51 2.08
N THR A 84 2.50 -0.93 0.91
CA THR A 84 1.57 -0.98 -0.22
C THR A 84 1.88 -2.20 -1.09
N TRP A 85 0.88 -3.00 -1.43
CA TRP A 85 1.06 -4.16 -2.31
C TRP A 85 -0.17 -4.44 -3.18
N ILE A 86 0.04 -5.08 -4.33
CA ILE A 86 -1.02 -5.52 -5.25
C ILE A 86 -0.77 -6.96 -5.70
N GLN A 87 -1.82 -7.69 -6.11
CA GLN A 87 -1.66 -9.01 -6.72
C GLN A 87 -1.13 -8.92 -8.16
N ARG A 88 -0.25 -9.83 -8.55
CA ARG A 88 0.35 -9.86 -9.89
C ARG A 88 0.37 -11.25 -10.55
N GLN A 89 0.52 -11.26 -11.87
CA GLN A 89 0.72 -12.46 -12.69
C GLN A 89 2.21 -12.80 -12.90
N PRO A 90 2.58 -14.09 -13.05
CA PRO A 90 1.79 -15.25 -12.63
C PRO A 90 1.48 -15.19 -11.14
N CYS A 91 0.25 -15.55 -10.79
CA CYS A 91 -0.13 -15.72 -9.40
C CYS A 91 -0.10 -17.20 -9.04
N ASP A 92 0.70 -17.53 -8.03
CA ASP A 92 0.85 -18.91 -7.55
C ASP A 92 -0.28 -19.29 -6.59
N ASN A 93 -0.77 -18.33 -5.80
CA ASN A 93 -1.93 -18.47 -4.92
C ASN A 93 -2.57 -17.08 -4.69
N CYS A 94 -3.71 -16.77 -5.29
CA CYS A 94 -4.38 -15.47 -5.12
C CYS A 94 -5.84 -15.67 -4.81
N TYR A 95 -6.42 -14.66 -4.17
CA TYR A 95 -7.87 -14.53 -4.06
C TYR A 95 -8.44 -13.80 -5.28
N GLU A 96 -9.75 -13.94 -5.51
CA GLU A 96 -10.45 -13.21 -6.56
C GLU A 96 -10.51 -11.71 -6.25
N GLN A 97 -10.18 -10.89 -7.24
CA GLN A 97 -10.34 -9.43 -7.17
C GLN A 97 -11.27 -8.93 -8.28
N GLU A 98 -11.79 -7.71 -8.14
CA GLU A 98 -12.72 -7.06 -9.06
C GLU A 98 -12.03 -6.67 -10.37
N GLU A 99 -10.91 -5.95 -10.29
CA GLU A 99 -10.09 -5.61 -11.45
C GLU A 99 -9.21 -6.79 -11.91
N PRO A 100 -8.80 -6.88 -13.18
CA PRO A 100 -7.86 -7.91 -13.62
C PRO A 100 -6.54 -7.86 -12.82
N ILE A 101 -6.04 -9.03 -12.40
CA ILE A 101 -4.74 -9.15 -11.75
C ILE A 101 -3.66 -8.51 -12.63
N PHE A 102 -2.79 -7.70 -12.00
CA PHE A 102 -1.75 -6.95 -12.71
C PHE A 102 -0.81 -7.90 -13.46
N ASP A 103 -0.56 -7.62 -14.74
CA ASP A 103 0.39 -8.39 -15.56
C ASP A 103 1.63 -7.52 -15.84
N PRO A 104 2.75 -7.77 -15.13
CA PRO A 104 3.97 -6.99 -15.32
C PRO A 104 4.51 -7.04 -16.75
N SER A 105 4.26 -8.13 -17.50
CA SER A 105 4.76 -8.29 -18.87
C SER A 105 4.09 -7.34 -19.87
N LYS A 106 2.95 -6.74 -19.49
CA LYS A 106 2.18 -5.80 -20.30
C LYS A 106 2.53 -4.33 -20.00
N SER A 107 3.60 -4.08 -19.26
CA SER A 107 4.08 -2.73 -18.94
C SER A 107 5.54 -2.56 -19.30
N SER A 108 5.86 -1.51 -20.05
CA SER A 108 7.24 -1.14 -20.38
C SER A 108 7.97 -0.38 -19.27
N THR A 109 7.22 0.14 -18.30
CA THR A 109 7.72 0.99 -17.20
C THR A 109 7.71 0.28 -15.84
N PHE A 110 7.22 -0.96 -15.80
CA PHE A 110 7.39 -1.83 -14.64
C PHE A 110 8.85 -2.26 -14.53
N SER A 111 9.41 -2.20 -13.32
CA SER A 111 10.73 -2.76 -13.05
C SER A 111 10.76 -3.42 -11.67
N ASN A 112 11.66 -4.38 -11.48
CA ASN A 112 11.96 -4.84 -10.13
C ASN A 112 12.64 -3.70 -9.37
N ALA A 113 12.42 -3.64 -8.06
CA ALA A 113 13.10 -2.63 -7.24
C ALA A 113 14.63 -2.78 -7.36
N PRO A 114 15.42 -1.70 -7.29
CA PRO A 114 16.86 -1.75 -7.43
C PRO A 114 17.45 -2.55 -6.26
N CYS A 115 17.92 -3.76 -6.56
CA CYS A 115 18.50 -4.68 -5.59
C CYS A 115 19.61 -5.50 -6.23
N ARG A 116 20.73 -5.65 -5.51
CA ARG A 116 21.90 -6.40 -6.01
C ARG A 116 21.79 -7.91 -5.82
N SER A 117 20.77 -8.41 -5.12
CA SER A 117 20.54 -9.83 -4.90
C SER A 117 19.04 -10.16 -4.88
N GLN A 118 18.68 -11.41 -5.21
CA GLN A 118 17.28 -11.87 -5.14
C GLN A 118 16.73 -11.84 -3.71
N ILE A 119 17.58 -12.08 -2.70
CA ILE A 119 17.19 -12.12 -1.28
C ILE A 119 16.65 -10.77 -0.81
N CYS A 120 17.15 -9.66 -1.35
CA CYS A 120 16.67 -8.33 -0.99
C CYS A 120 15.46 -7.88 -1.83
N LEU A 121 15.07 -8.65 -2.85
CA LEU A 121 13.85 -8.41 -3.63
C LEU A 121 12.63 -9.07 -3.02
N ASP A 122 12.77 -10.12 -2.23
CA ASP A 122 11.62 -10.82 -1.67
C ASP A 122 11.00 -10.00 -0.53
N TYR A 123 9.66 -9.97 -0.47
CA TYR A 123 8.91 -9.44 0.66
C TYR A 123 7.89 -10.45 1.17
N SER A 124 7.57 -10.32 2.46
CA SER A 124 6.53 -11.07 3.12
C SER A 124 5.86 -10.18 4.17
N ILE A 125 4.53 -10.09 4.10
CA ILE A 125 3.71 -9.45 5.11
C ILE A 125 2.62 -10.42 5.56
N THR A 126 2.38 -10.47 6.87
CA THR A 126 1.29 -11.23 7.49
C THR A 126 0.56 -10.31 8.44
N TYR A 127 -0.76 -10.26 8.29
CA TYR A 127 -1.66 -9.47 9.11
C TYR A 127 -2.15 -10.27 10.30
N HIS A 128 -2.77 -9.59 11.27
CA HIS A 128 -3.24 -10.22 12.50
C HIS A 128 -4.33 -11.29 12.27
N ASP A 129 -5.15 -11.13 11.24
CA ASP A 129 -6.18 -12.10 10.85
C ASP A 129 -5.63 -13.32 10.11
N ASN A 130 -4.30 -13.46 10.05
CA ASN A 130 -3.54 -14.46 9.28
C ASN A 130 -3.66 -14.31 7.76
N SER A 131 -4.26 -13.23 7.26
CA SER A 131 -4.12 -12.86 5.86
C SER A 131 -2.67 -12.47 5.58
N TYR A 132 -2.22 -12.63 4.33
CA TYR A 132 -0.81 -12.44 3.98
C TYR A 132 -0.62 -12.06 2.52
N SER A 133 0.55 -11.49 2.23
CA SER A 133 1.02 -11.28 0.87
C SER A 133 2.53 -11.54 0.81
N ASN A 134 2.94 -12.33 -0.19
CA ASN A 134 4.34 -12.64 -0.46
C ASN A 134 4.64 -12.45 -1.95
N GLY A 135 5.82 -11.92 -2.24
CA GLY A 135 6.25 -11.69 -3.61
C GLY A 135 7.56 -10.94 -3.68
N ASN A 136 7.70 -10.07 -4.69
CA ASN A 136 8.89 -9.28 -4.89
C ASN A 136 8.59 -7.78 -4.78
N TYR A 137 9.52 -7.01 -4.25
CA TYR A 137 9.51 -5.57 -4.39
C TYR A 137 9.68 -5.18 -5.85
N ALA A 138 8.84 -4.26 -6.30
CA ALA A 138 8.88 -3.69 -7.62
C ALA A 138 8.76 -2.16 -7.54
N GLN A 139 9.10 -1.50 -8.63
CA GLN A 139 8.91 -0.06 -8.82
C GLN A 139 7.98 0.20 -9.99
N TYR A 140 7.07 1.15 -9.80
CA TYR A 140 6.14 1.57 -10.86
C TYR A 140 5.55 2.96 -10.60
N THR A 141 4.76 3.48 -11.53
CA THR A 141 4.06 4.76 -11.35
C THR A 141 2.81 4.56 -10.51
N LEU A 142 2.70 5.28 -9.38
CA LEU A 142 1.50 5.38 -8.56
C LEU A 142 0.85 6.75 -8.77
N THR A 143 -0.44 6.78 -9.09
CA THR A 143 -1.24 7.98 -9.24
C THR A 143 -2.31 8.01 -8.16
N LEU A 144 -2.15 8.90 -7.19
CA LEU A 144 -3.13 9.09 -6.11
C LEU A 144 -4.28 10.02 -6.52
N SER A 145 -3.97 11.04 -7.31
CA SER A 145 -4.92 12.03 -7.81
C SER A 145 -4.45 12.58 -9.16
N SER A 146 -5.20 13.49 -9.78
CA SER A 146 -4.80 14.16 -11.02
C SER A 146 -3.52 15.00 -10.88
N THR A 147 -3.18 15.43 -9.66
CA THR A 147 -2.03 16.29 -9.36
C THR A 147 -0.91 15.56 -8.63
N THR A 148 -1.17 14.37 -8.09
CA THR A 148 -0.21 13.62 -7.27
C THR A 148 0.16 12.31 -7.94
N VAL A 149 1.37 12.28 -8.50
CA VAL A 149 1.94 11.14 -9.19
C VAL A 149 3.33 10.85 -8.64
N PHE A 150 3.55 9.63 -8.17
CA PHE A 150 4.84 9.12 -7.74
C PHE A 150 5.40 8.21 -8.83
N HIS A 151 6.52 8.62 -9.40
CA HIS A 151 7.32 7.76 -10.27
C HIS A 151 8.21 6.87 -9.41
N ASP A 152 8.56 5.69 -9.93
CA ASP A 152 9.44 4.72 -9.26
C ASP A 152 8.99 4.34 -7.83
N PHE A 153 7.68 4.37 -7.58
CA PHE A 153 7.08 4.02 -6.30
C PHE A 153 7.35 2.54 -6.00
N VAL A 154 8.03 2.28 -4.88
CA VAL A 154 8.34 0.91 -4.43
C VAL A 154 7.11 0.31 -3.75
N PHE A 155 6.71 -0.87 -4.20
CA PHE A 155 5.56 -1.60 -3.66
C PHE A 155 5.80 -3.11 -3.68
N GLY A 156 5.00 -3.83 -2.91
CA GLY A 156 4.95 -5.29 -2.95
C GLY A 156 4.19 -5.81 -4.18
N CYS A 157 4.88 -6.53 -5.05
CA CYS A 157 4.30 -7.20 -6.21
C CYS A 157 3.99 -8.67 -5.85
N GLY A 158 2.78 -8.91 -5.35
CA GLY A 158 2.40 -10.15 -4.66
C GLY A 158 2.05 -11.31 -5.59
N ARG A 159 2.71 -12.45 -5.38
CA ARG A 159 2.45 -13.73 -6.09
C ARG A 159 1.62 -14.72 -5.28
N LYS A 160 1.66 -14.59 -3.96
CA LYS A 160 0.95 -15.46 -3.01
C LYS A 160 0.23 -14.59 -2.01
N ASN A 161 -1.07 -14.47 -2.15
CA ASN A 161 -1.91 -13.56 -1.40
C ASN A 161 -3.13 -14.31 -0.86
N SER A 162 -3.44 -14.08 0.40
CA SER A 162 -4.69 -14.48 1.03
C SER A 162 -5.24 -13.25 1.75
N ALA A 163 -6.53 -12.97 1.56
CA ALA A 163 -7.18 -11.79 2.11
C ALA A 163 -8.57 -12.12 2.63
N THR A 164 -9.00 -11.38 3.65
CA THR A 164 -10.36 -11.45 4.23
C THR A 164 -11.18 -10.18 3.94
N PHE A 165 -10.57 -9.17 3.31
CA PHE A 165 -11.09 -7.81 3.15
C PHE A 165 -11.79 -7.56 1.78
N GLY A 166 -12.37 -8.59 1.20
CA GLY A 166 -13.16 -8.51 -0.04
C GLY A 166 -12.34 -8.66 -1.33
N LYS A 167 -12.91 -8.21 -2.46
CA LYS A 167 -12.35 -8.40 -3.82
C LYS A 167 -11.48 -7.23 -4.29
N VAL A 168 -10.74 -6.59 -3.40
CA VAL A 168 -9.82 -5.48 -3.76
C VAL A 168 -8.51 -6.00 -4.36
N ALA A 169 -7.83 -5.20 -5.17
CA ALA A 169 -6.59 -5.59 -5.84
C ALA A 169 -5.37 -5.70 -4.91
N GLY A 170 -5.48 -5.22 -3.67
CA GLY A 170 -4.42 -5.25 -2.66
C GLY A 170 -4.64 -4.23 -1.55
N VAL A 171 -3.55 -3.72 -0.97
CA VAL A 171 -3.55 -2.82 0.19
C VAL A 171 -2.70 -1.58 -0.09
N LEU A 172 -3.21 -0.42 0.33
CA LEU A 172 -2.48 0.85 0.36
C LEU A 172 -2.12 1.18 1.83
N GLY A 173 -0.86 0.93 2.20
CA GLY A 173 -0.36 1.06 3.57
C GLY A 173 0.18 2.46 3.90
N PHE A 174 -0.23 3.03 5.04
CA PHE A 174 0.14 4.37 5.53
C PHE A 174 0.88 4.40 6.87
N GLU A 175 1.22 3.26 7.47
CA GLU A 175 2.09 3.28 8.65
C GLU A 175 3.49 3.80 8.25
N GLN A 176 4.18 4.48 9.15
CA GLN A 176 5.53 4.97 8.88
C GLN A 176 6.49 3.79 8.74
N GLY A 177 7.28 3.78 7.66
CA GLY A 177 8.31 2.78 7.39
C GLY A 177 9.08 3.10 6.12
N ASP A 178 10.25 2.49 5.91
CA ASP A 178 11.21 2.88 4.85
C ASP A 178 10.65 2.75 3.41
N THR A 179 9.65 1.90 3.22
CA THR A 179 8.94 1.68 1.95
C THR A 179 7.52 2.23 1.96
N SER A 180 7.10 2.91 3.02
CA SER A 180 5.72 3.38 3.13
C SER A 180 5.47 4.63 2.31
N ILE A 181 4.19 4.81 1.95
CA ILE A 181 3.78 5.99 1.21
C ILE A 181 4.16 7.26 1.97
N MET A 182 4.00 7.29 3.29
CA MET A 182 4.33 8.44 4.14
C MET A 182 5.80 8.86 4.04
N THR A 183 6.73 7.90 4.05
CA THR A 183 8.16 8.20 3.89
C THR A 183 8.47 8.70 2.47
N ARG A 184 7.72 8.27 1.46
CA ARG A 184 7.94 8.68 0.06
C ARG A 184 7.23 9.98 -0.31
N THR A 185 6.17 10.38 0.40
CA THR A 185 5.55 11.70 0.27
C THR A 185 6.47 12.78 0.85
N VAL A 186 7.06 12.54 2.03
CA VAL A 186 7.90 13.54 2.73
C VAL A 186 9.21 13.84 1.99
N ASN A 187 9.72 12.90 1.17
CA ASN A 187 10.95 13.13 0.40
C ASN A 187 10.72 13.80 -0.98
N ASN A 188 9.46 14.06 -1.36
CA ASN A 188 9.08 14.71 -2.62
C ASN A 188 8.52 16.13 -2.42
N PHE A 189 8.54 16.64 -1.18
CA PHE A 189 8.25 18.01 -0.78
C PHE A 189 9.42 18.55 0.04
#